data_AF-A0A091SA98-F1
#
_entry.id   AF-A0A091SA98-F1
#
_cell.length_a   1.000
_cell.length_b   1.000
_cell.length_c   1.000
_cell.angle_alpha   90.00
_cell.angle_beta   90.00
_cell.angle_gamma   90.00
#
_symmetry.space_group_name_H-M   'P 1'
#
loop_
_entity.id
_entity.type
_entity.pdbx_description
1 polymer ?
#
loop_
_entity_poly.entity_id
_entity_poly.type
_entity_poly.pdbx_seq_one_letter_code
_entity_poly.pdbx_strand_id
1 'polypeptide(L)'
;VSDSLHVLGIVRRLEGSVLREVTNKRLYVLLLTLLQLLNNRQQPYFIIHIWSHQDIGGLAEGNNQEDQLVAPAWTGPLLNSFEQARLSHKFFHQSAKMLKRQFHLTQADARGIVSSCPDCEKIGFGLGLGVNPRGLKPLQRWQMDVTHIPEFGRLKYVYITVDTFSMVIWATAQAGETARHVMKHLYNCFAVMGVTLSIKTDNATAYVSRTFQHFCQLSGVTHITGIPQSPTGQATVERAHQTLKKQLLKQ
;
A
#
# COMPACT_ATOMS: atom_id res chain seq x y z
N VAL A 1 -2.47 23.01 2.93
CA VAL A 1 -2.55 21.63 2.43
C VAL A 1 -1.84 21.62 1.10
N SER A 2 -0.91 20.71 0.86
CA SER A 2 -0.18 20.64 -0.41
C SER A 2 0.16 19.18 -0.71
N ASP A 3 0.22 18.81 -1.98
CA ASP A 3 0.70 17.52 -2.44
C ASP A 3 2.23 17.47 -2.64
N SER A 4 2.88 18.63 -2.57
CA SER A 4 4.34 18.77 -2.64
C SER A 4 4.98 18.58 -1.27
N LEU A 5 5.56 17.40 -1.06
CA LEU A 5 6.39 17.13 0.13
C LEU A 5 7.54 18.12 0.29
N HIS A 6 8.03 18.68 -0.81
CA HIS A 6 9.09 19.70 -0.79
C HIS A 6 8.60 21.02 -0.18
N VAL A 7 7.43 21.49 -0.61
CA VAL A 7 6.80 22.73 -0.08
C VAL A 7 6.47 22.55 1.41
N LEU A 8 5.88 21.43 1.80
CA LEU A 8 5.57 21.14 3.21
C LEU A 8 6.84 21.08 4.07
N GLY A 9 7.90 20.49 3.54
CA GLY A 9 9.21 20.42 4.21
C GLY A 9 9.83 21.80 4.39
N ILE A 10 9.65 22.72 3.44
CA ILE A 10 10.09 24.12 3.56
C ILE A 10 9.33 24.81 4.69
N VAL A 11 7.99 24.75 4.69
CA VAL A 11 7.16 25.43 5.71
C VAL A 11 7.51 24.95 7.12
N ARG A 12 7.67 23.63 7.32
CA ARG A 12 8.06 23.04 8.62
C ARG A 12 9.42 23.51 9.13
N ARG A 13 10.36 23.77 8.23
CA ARG A 13 11.72 24.22 8.58
C ARG A 13 11.83 25.73 8.68
N LEU A 14 10.91 26.47 8.06
CA LEU A 14 10.95 27.93 8.04
C LEU A 14 10.69 28.51 9.43
N GLU A 15 9.83 27.86 10.21
CA GLU A 15 9.47 28.30 11.56
C GLU A 15 10.68 28.20 12.50
N GLY A 16 11.17 29.34 12.98
CA GLY A 16 12.39 29.42 13.81
C GLY A 16 13.71 29.47 13.03
N SER A 17 13.67 29.55 11.69
CA SER A 17 14.87 29.66 10.85
C SER A 17 15.13 31.10 10.38
N VAL A 18 16.39 31.42 10.14
CA VAL A 18 16.80 32.69 9.51
C VAL A 18 17.07 32.45 8.03
N LEU A 19 16.35 33.15 7.16
CA LEU A 19 16.54 33.06 5.71
C LEU A 19 17.82 33.79 5.30
N ARG A 20 18.77 33.04 4.72
CA ARG A 20 19.94 33.63 4.04
C ARG A 20 19.54 34.13 2.66
N GLU A 21 20.23 35.15 2.19
CA GLU A 21 20.03 35.68 0.84
C GLU A 21 20.35 34.58 -0.20
N VAL A 22 19.46 34.40 -1.18
CA VAL A 22 19.58 33.36 -2.22
C VAL A 22 19.63 34.00 -3.60
N THR A 23 20.33 33.33 -4.52
CA THR A 23 20.54 33.75 -5.92
C THR A 23 19.23 34.01 -6.68
N ASN A 24 18.15 33.30 -6.36
CA ASN A 24 16.83 33.55 -6.95
C ASN A 24 16.05 34.58 -6.11
N LYS A 25 16.10 35.85 -6.54
CA LYS A 25 15.43 36.98 -5.86
C LYS A 25 13.92 36.78 -5.70
N ARG A 26 13.25 36.19 -6.70
CA ARG A 26 11.81 35.95 -6.66
C ARG A 26 11.44 34.92 -5.60
N LEU A 27 12.21 33.83 -5.54
CA LEU A 27 12.04 32.80 -4.51
C LEU A 27 12.31 33.36 -3.11
N TYR A 28 13.35 34.18 -2.97
CA TYR A 28 13.68 34.83 -1.70
C TYR A 28 12.52 35.69 -1.18
N VAL A 29 11.92 36.51 -2.05
CA VAL A 29 10.76 37.34 -1.70
C VAL A 29 9.58 36.47 -1.24
N LEU A 30 9.25 35.41 -1.97
CA LEU A 30 8.15 34.51 -1.60
C LEU A 30 8.39 33.82 -0.24
N LEU A 31 9.62 33.39 0.03
CA LEU A 31 9.98 32.79 1.32
C LEU A 31 9.93 33.81 2.47
N LEU A 32 10.36 35.06 2.24
CA LEU A 32 10.23 36.14 3.22
C LEU A 32 8.76 36.44 3.53
N THR A 33 7.91 36.54 2.50
CA THR A 33 6.47 36.76 2.67
C THR A 33 5.85 35.62 3.47
N LEU A 34 6.19 34.36 3.17
CA LEU A 34 5.71 33.21 3.92
C LEU A 34 6.16 33.26 5.40
N LEU A 35 7.42 33.60 5.66
CA LEU A 35 7.95 33.72 7.03
C LEU A 35 7.22 34.80 7.83
N GLN A 36 6.95 35.96 7.22
CA GLN A 36 6.20 37.04 7.85
C GLN A 36 4.76 36.62 8.19
N LEU A 37 4.09 35.91 7.27
CA LEU A 37 2.74 35.40 7.50
C LEU A 37 2.72 34.36 8.63
N LEU A 38 3.71 33.47 8.67
CA LEU A 38 3.83 32.47 9.75
C LEU A 38 4.06 33.14 11.10
N ASN A 39 4.90 34.18 11.18
CA ASN A 39 5.19 34.88 12.43
C ASN A 39 4.02 35.74 12.93
N ASN A 40 3.23 36.32 12.02
CA ASN A 40 2.11 37.19 12.37
C ASN A 40 0.77 36.45 12.58
N ARG A 41 0.75 35.13 12.44
CA ARG A 41 -0.47 34.35 12.55
C ARG A 41 -1.06 34.45 13.96
N GLN A 42 -2.39 34.55 14.02
CA GLN A 42 -3.15 34.60 15.29
C GLN A 42 -3.81 33.27 15.64
N GLN A 43 -3.90 32.34 14.68
CA GLN A 43 -4.58 31.06 14.81
C GLN A 43 -3.59 29.89 14.68
N PRO A 44 -3.83 28.75 15.34
CA PRO A 44 -3.06 27.54 15.09
C PRO A 44 -3.28 27.07 13.65
N TYR A 45 -2.24 26.48 13.06
CA TYR A 45 -2.28 26.00 11.68
C TYR A 45 -1.76 24.58 11.61
N PHE A 46 -2.26 23.82 10.63
CA PHE A 46 -1.88 22.43 10.42
C PHE A 46 -1.35 22.24 9.00
N ILE A 47 -0.16 21.66 8.90
CA ILE A 47 0.47 21.31 7.64
C ILE A 47 0.19 19.83 7.37
N ILE A 48 -0.62 19.55 6.35
CA ILE A 48 -1.00 18.20 5.96
C ILE A 48 -0.56 17.97 4.52
N HIS A 49 0.12 16.84 4.30
CA HIS A 49 0.36 16.27 2.98
C HIS A 49 -0.89 15.54 2.53
N ILE A 50 -1.39 15.88 1.36
CA ILE A 50 -2.42 15.10 0.69
C ILE A 50 -1.84 14.55 -0.60
N TRP A 51 -2.29 13.38 -1.02
CA TRP A 51 -1.94 12.92 -2.36
C TRP A 51 -2.81 13.69 -3.35
N SER A 52 -2.24 14.09 -4.49
CA SER A 52 -2.90 14.83 -5.58
C SER A 52 -4.17 14.16 -6.15
N HIS A 53 -4.52 12.97 -5.65
CA HIS A 53 -5.62 12.13 -6.09
C HIS A 53 -6.53 11.65 -4.95
N GLN A 54 -6.38 12.15 -3.72
CA GLN A 54 -7.32 11.91 -2.63
C GLN A 54 -8.34 13.05 -2.59
N ASP A 55 -9.60 12.73 -2.86
CA ASP A 55 -10.72 13.67 -2.72
C ASP A 55 -11.18 13.70 -1.26
N ILE A 56 -10.51 14.53 -0.45
CA ILE A 56 -10.74 14.66 0.99
C ILE A 56 -11.64 15.88 1.29
N GLY A 57 -12.70 16.08 0.50
CA GLY A 57 -13.60 17.23 0.63
C GLY A 57 -12.88 18.57 0.42
N GLY A 58 -13.33 19.64 1.10
CA GLY A 58 -12.84 21.03 0.92
C GLY A 58 -11.32 21.25 1.10
N LEU A 59 -10.57 20.25 1.57
CA LEU A 59 -9.11 20.30 1.65
C LEU A 59 -8.42 20.14 0.29
N ALA A 60 -9.08 19.53 -0.70
CA ALA A 60 -8.59 19.40 -2.07
C ALA A 60 -8.75 20.69 -2.90
N GLU A 61 -9.64 21.59 -2.49
CA GLU A 61 -9.92 22.85 -3.18
C GLU A 61 -8.72 23.81 -3.14
N GLY A 62 -8.04 23.88 -1.99
CA GLY A 62 -6.81 24.69 -1.85
C GLY A 62 -5.66 24.20 -2.73
N ASN A 63 -5.50 22.88 -2.90
CA ASN A 63 -4.49 22.31 -3.80
C ASN A 63 -4.82 22.61 -5.26
N ASN A 64 -6.10 22.50 -5.64
CA ASN A 64 -6.54 22.84 -7.00
C ASN A 64 -6.30 24.32 -7.33
N GLN A 65 -6.47 25.23 -6.36
CA GLN A 65 -6.14 26.65 -6.54
C GLN A 65 -4.63 26.88 -6.70
N GLU A 66 -3.80 26.19 -5.91
CA GLU A 66 -2.33 26.23 -6.06
C GLU A 66 -1.90 25.74 -7.45
N ASP A 67 -2.44 24.60 -7.89
CA ASP A 67 -2.17 24.01 -9.21
C ASP A 67 -2.55 24.96 -10.36
N GLN A 68 -3.70 25.65 -10.27
CA GLN A 68 -4.15 26.61 -11.27
C GLN A 68 -3.25 27.84 -11.37
N LEU A 69 -2.67 28.29 -10.25
CA LEU A 69 -1.78 29.45 -10.21
C LEU A 69 -0.38 29.13 -10.77
N VAL A 70 0.05 27.88 -10.68
CA VAL A 70 1.36 27.41 -11.18
C VAL A 70 1.28 26.93 -12.64
N ALA A 71 0.10 26.49 -13.11
CA ALA A 71 -0.13 26.02 -14.48
C ALA A 71 0.39 26.95 -15.60
N PRO A 72 0.23 28.30 -15.52
CA PRO A 72 0.68 29.21 -16.57
C PRO A 72 2.22 29.31 -16.69
N ALA A 73 2.97 28.95 -15.65
CA ALA A 73 4.43 28.97 -15.69
C ALA A 73 5.02 27.84 -16.55
N TRP A 74 4.23 26.80 -16.85
CA TRP A 74 4.64 25.61 -17.60
C TRP A 74 4.11 25.56 -19.03
N THR A 75 3.14 26.42 -19.37
CA THR A 75 2.65 26.62 -20.74
C THR A 75 3.60 27.53 -21.53
N GLY A 76 4.88 27.16 -21.60
CA GLY A 76 5.84 27.73 -22.55
C GLY A 76 5.44 27.44 -24.02
N PRO A 77 6.13 28.04 -25.01
CA PRO A 77 5.63 28.20 -26.38
C PRO A 77 5.24 26.86 -27.03
N LEU A 78 4.27 26.94 -27.96
CA LEU A 78 3.56 25.89 -28.74
C LEU A 78 4.36 24.61 -29.03
N LEU A 79 4.68 23.85 -28.00
CA LEU A 79 5.05 22.45 -28.10
C LEU A 79 3.75 21.66 -28.25
N ASN A 80 3.76 20.63 -29.10
CA ASN A 80 2.65 19.70 -29.16
C ASN A 80 2.39 19.14 -27.74
N SER A 81 1.15 18.76 -27.45
CA SER A 81 0.74 18.33 -26.10
C SER A 81 1.56 17.15 -25.57
N PHE A 82 2.15 16.36 -26.48
CA PHE A 82 3.04 15.24 -26.14
C PHE A 82 4.39 15.70 -25.58
N GLU A 83 5.06 16.67 -26.21
CA GLU A 83 6.33 17.23 -25.73
C GLU A 83 6.14 18.01 -24.43
N GLN A 84 5.02 18.74 -24.28
CA GLN A 84 4.67 19.37 -23.02
C GLN A 84 4.48 18.34 -21.89
N ALA A 85 3.80 17.23 -22.18
CA ALA A 85 3.64 16.14 -21.22
C ALA A 85 4.98 15.48 -20.85
N ARG A 86 5.89 15.33 -21.82
CA ARG A 86 7.22 14.77 -21.60
C ARG A 86 8.08 15.66 -20.70
N LEU A 87 8.06 16.98 -20.95
CA LEU A 87 8.76 17.96 -20.10
C LEU A 87 8.15 18.04 -18.69
N SER A 88 6.83 18.02 -18.59
CA SER A 88 6.11 17.98 -17.32
C SER A 88 6.45 16.71 -16.53
N HIS A 89 6.44 15.54 -17.17
CA HIS A 89 6.84 14.29 -16.55
C HIS A 89 8.32 14.28 -16.14
N LYS A 90 9.22 14.84 -16.95
CA LYS A 90 10.65 14.95 -16.61
C LYS A 90 10.90 15.77 -15.35
N PHE A 91 10.05 16.76 -15.08
CA PHE A 91 10.22 17.63 -13.91
C PHE A 91 9.46 17.14 -12.68
N PHE A 92 8.25 16.59 -12.85
CA PHE A 92 7.34 16.23 -11.77
C PHE A 92 7.14 14.72 -11.57
N HIS A 93 7.66 13.88 -12.46
CA HIS A 93 7.49 12.42 -12.45
C HIS A 93 6.03 11.97 -12.31
N GLN A 94 5.12 12.69 -12.98
CA GLN A 94 3.67 12.47 -12.93
C GLN A 94 3.25 11.11 -13.52
N SER A 95 2.19 10.51 -12.99
CA SER A 95 1.68 9.22 -13.51
C SER A 95 1.10 9.33 -14.92
N ALA A 96 1.09 8.22 -15.68
CA ALA A 96 0.49 8.16 -17.02
C ALA A 96 -1.00 8.55 -17.03
N LYS A 97 -1.74 8.28 -15.94
CA LYS A 97 -3.15 8.69 -15.83
C LYS A 97 -3.29 10.22 -15.73
N MET A 98 -2.37 10.88 -15.03
CA MET A 98 -2.32 12.33 -14.94
C MET A 98 -1.97 12.95 -16.30
N LEU A 99 -0.92 12.45 -16.96
CA LEU A 99 -0.50 12.96 -18.27
C LEU A 99 -1.60 12.84 -19.33
N LYS A 100 -2.33 11.71 -19.33
CA LYS A 100 -3.52 11.52 -20.18
C LYS A 100 -4.60 12.58 -19.92
N ARG A 101 -4.88 12.88 -18.65
CA ARG A 101 -5.93 13.84 -18.29
C ARG A 101 -5.52 15.29 -18.55
N GLN A 102 -4.27 15.63 -18.22
CA GLN A 102 -3.76 17.00 -18.26
C GLN A 102 -3.39 17.46 -19.67
N PHE A 103 -2.86 16.56 -20.50
CA PHE A 103 -2.39 16.88 -21.85
C PHE A 103 -3.24 16.22 -22.94
N HIS A 104 -4.39 15.65 -22.58
CA HIS A 104 -5.33 14.97 -23.49
C HIS A 104 -4.68 13.89 -24.38
N LEU A 105 -3.66 13.20 -23.86
CA LEU A 105 -2.93 12.15 -24.57
C LEU A 105 -3.70 10.82 -24.60
N THR A 106 -3.31 9.93 -25.51
CA THR A 106 -3.78 8.54 -25.42
C THR A 106 -3.15 7.83 -24.21
N GLN A 107 -3.80 6.75 -23.77
CA GLN A 107 -3.27 5.94 -22.67
C GLN A 107 -1.92 5.27 -23.04
N ALA A 108 -1.71 4.97 -24.33
CA ALA A 108 -0.47 4.38 -24.83
C ALA A 108 0.66 5.41 -24.78
N ASP A 109 0.42 6.62 -25.28
CA ASP A 109 1.39 7.71 -25.30
C ASP A 109 1.83 8.11 -23.90
N ALA A 110 0.87 8.28 -22.99
CA ALA A 110 1.17 8.63 -21.60
C ALA A 110 1.96 7.53 -20.87
N ARG A 111 1.72 6.25 -21.20
CA ARG A 111 2.54 5.13 -20.67
C ARG A 111 3.94 5.15 -21.28
N GLY A 112 4.06 5.39 -22.57
CA GLY A 112 5.35 5.51 -23.27
C GLY A 112 6.25 6.59 -22.65
N ILE A 113 5.69 7.76 -22.32
CA ILE A 113 6.42 8.83 -21.63
C ILE A 113 6.99 8.34 -20.29
N VAL A 114 6.17 7.72 -19.44
CA VAL A 114 6.60 7.22 -18.12
C VAL A 114 7.64 6.10 -18.24
N SER A 115 7.41 5.14 -19.16
CA SER A 115 8.32 4.02 -19.40
C SER A 115 9.67 4.46 -19.96
N SER A 116 9.73 5.59 -20.67
CA SER A 116 10.98 6.15 -21.21
C SER A 116 11.80 6.98 -20.22
N CYS A 117 11.27 7.24 -19.02
CA CYS A 117 11.97 8.03 -18.01
C CYS A 117 12.90 7.12 -17.19
N PRO A 118 14.23 7.34 -17.17
CA PRO A 118 15.18 6.44 -16.50
C PRO A 118 15.00 6.39 -14.97
N ASP A 119 14.45 7.45 -14.38
CA ASP A 119 14.14 7.51 -12.95
C ASP A 119 12.83 6.77 -12.61
N CYS A 120 11.86 6.79 -13.52
CA CYS A 120 10.58 6.08 -13.37
C CYS A 120 10.58 4.66 -13.96
N GLU A 121 11.55 4.31 -14.80
CA GLU A 121 11.75 2.97 -15.33
C GLU A 121 12.22 2.02 -14.20
N LYS A 122 13.11 2.53 -13.33
CA LYS A 122 13.60 1.81 -12.14
C LYS A 122 12.58 1.75 -11.02
N ILE A 123 11.73 2.77 -10.90
CA ILE A 123 10.44 2.65 -10.20
C ILE A 123 9.52 1.90 -11.16
N GLY A 124 9.91 0.68 -11.53
CA GLY A 124 9.06 -0.18 -12.34
C GLY A 124 7.68 -0.05 -11.75
N PHE A 125 6.67 0.17 -12.60
CA PHE A 125 5.32 -0.19 -12.23
C PHE A 125 5.48 -1.59 -11.66
N GLY A 126 5.52 -1.72 -10.34
CA GLY A 126 5.45 -3.00 -9.70
C GLY A 126 4.21 -3.55 -10.34
N LEU A 127 4.36 -4.60 -11.13
CA LEU A 127 3.30 -5.26 -11.89
C LEU A 127 2.32 -5.83 -10.88
N GLY A 128 1.66 -4.98 -10.09
CA GLY A 128 1.36 -5.20 -8.69
C GLY A 128 2.02 -6.46 -8.12
N LEU A 129 3.36 -6.61 -8.13
CA LEU A 129 4.00 -7.90 -7.79
C LEU A 129 4.01 -8.17 -6.27
N GLY A 130 3.11 -7.48 -5.56
CA GLY A 130 2.38 -8.02 -4.44
C GLY A 130 1.03 -8.58 -4.82
N VAL A 131 0.93 -9.31 -5.94
CA VAL A 131 -0.29 -10.02 -6.27
C VAL A 131 -0.33 -11.17 -5.29
N ASN A 132 -1.07 -10.98 -4.20
CA ASN A 132 -1.46 -12.09 -3.37
C ASN A 132 -2.36 -12.98 -4.24
N PRO A 133 -1.85 -14.10 -4.80
CA PRO A 133 -2.55 -14.76 -5.87
C PRO A 133 -3.73 -15.51 -5.25
N ARG A 134 -4.95 -15.02 -5.51
CA ARG A 134 -6.19 -15.56 -4.96
C ARG A 134 -6.71 -16.72 -5.81
N GLY A 135 -7.54 -17.56 -5.21
CA GLY A 135 -8.40 -18.47 -5.96
C GLY A 135 -9.35 -17.68 -6.87
N LEU A 136 -9.72 -18.27 -8.01
CA LEU A 136 -10.74 -17.78 -8.94
C LEU A 136 -12.15 -18.28 -8.55
N LYS A 137 -12.24 -19.24 -7.63
CA LYS A 137 -13.49 -19.78 -7.08
C LYS A 137 -13.30 -20.21 -5.62
N PRO A 138 -14.39 -20.39 -4.83
CA PRO A 138 -14.30 -20.91 -3.47
C PRO A 138 -13.56 -22.25 -3.42
N LEU A 139 -12.89 -22.53 -2.31
CA LEU A 139 -12.15 -23.79 -2.07
C LEU A 139 -11.02 -24.08 -3.08
N GLN A 140 -10.59 -23.09 -3.86
CA GLN A 140 -9.44 -23.28 -4.75
C GLN A 140 -8.12 -23.04 -4.03
N ARG A 141 -8.07 -22.01 -3.18
CA ARG A 141 -6.85 -21.60 -2.49
C ARG A 141 -7.16 -20.99 -1.15
N TRP A 142 -6.58 -21.58 -0.12
CA TRP A 142 -6.60 -21.05 1.22
C TRP A 142 -5.25 -20.46 1.61
N GLN A 143 -5.28 -19.51 2.52
CA GLN A 143 -4.11 -19.03 3.25
C GLN A 143 -4.28 -19.33 4.71
N MET A 144 -3.22 -19.84 5.33
CA MET A 144 -3.22 -20.20 6.73
C MET A 144 -1.98 -19.66 7.40
N ASP A 145 -2.17 -19.17 8.62
CA ASP A 145 -1.12 -18.61 9.48
C ASP A 145 -1.50 -18.80 10.96
N VAL A 146 -0.54 -18.55 11.84
CA VAL A 146 -0.73 -18.58 13.30
C VAL A 146 -0.46 -17.20 13.87
N THR A 147 -1.35 -16.74 14.74
CA THR A 147 -1.11 -15.55 15.55
C THR A 147 -1.12 -15.89 17.03
N HIS A 148 -0.31 -15.18 17.81
CA HIS A 148 -0.22 -15.39 19.25
C HIS A 148 -1.08 -14.33 19.95
N ILE A 149 -2.01 -14.80 20.77
CA ILE A 149 -2.91 -13.99 21.60
C ILE A 149 -2.67 -14.40 23.07
N PRO A 150 -1.71 -13.74 23.76
CA PRO A 150 -1.31 -14.11 25.13
C PRO A 150 -2.48 -14.21 26.12
N GLU A 151 -3.54 -13.44 25.91
CA GLU A 151 -4.75 -13.38 26.71
C GLU A 151 -5.48 -14.73 26.80
N PHE A 152 -5.30 -15.62 25.81
CA PHE A 152 -5.86 -16.97 25.83
C PHE A 152 -5.02 -17.97 26.66
N GLY A 153 -3.95 -17.50 27.31
CA GLY A 153 -3.14 -18.28 28.24
C GLY A 153 -2.55 -19.52 27.58
N ARG A 154 -2.95 -20.70 28.08
CA ARG A 154 -2.48 -21.99 27.52
C ARG A 154 -2.89 -22.18 26.06
N LEU A 155 -3.95 -21.52 25.59
CA LEU A 155 -4.45 -21.61 24.21
C LEU A 155 -4.06 -20.41 23.33
N LYS A 156 -2.95 -19.74 23.66
CA LYS A 156 -2.50 -18.52 22.97
C LYS A 156 -2.22 -18.66 21.48
N TYR A 157 -2.10 -19.88 20.95
CA TYR A 157 -1.79 -20.11 19.54
C TYR A 157 -3.07 -20.19 18.72
N VAL A 158 -3.42 -19.11 18.05
CA VAL A 158 -4.64 -19.01 17.26
C VAL A 158 -4.32 -19.23 15.79
N TYR A 159 -4.75 -20.39 15.30
CA TYR A 159 -4.65 -20.75 13.89
C TYR A 159 -5.78 -20.10 13.10
N ILE A 160 -5.46 -19.50 11.97
CA ILE A 160 -6.40 -18.78 11.14
C ILE A 160 -6.26 -19.29 9.71
N THR A 161 -7.36 -19.76 9.13
CA THR A 161 -7.47 -20.13 7.72
C THR A 161 -8.45 -19.20 7.03
N VAL A 162 -8.09 -18.72 5.84
CA VAL A 162 -8.93 -17.85 5.01
C VAL A 162 -9.05 -18.43 3.62
N ASP A 163 -10.28 -18.56 3.13
CA ASP A 163 -10.50 -18.77 1.69
C ASP A 163 -10.25 -17.47 0.93
N THR A 164 -9.26 -17.50 0.05
CA THR A 164 -8.81 -16.31 -0.67
C THR A 164 -9.80 -15.79 -1.70
N PHE A 165 -10.82 -16.56 -2.08
CA PHE A 165 -11.90 -16.10 -2.95
C PHE A 165 -13.09 -15.58 -2.13
N SER A 166 -13.68 -16.43 -1.29
CA SER A 166 -14.90 -16.11 -0.55
C SER A 166 -14.68 -15.20 0.67
N MET A 167 -13.43 -15.03 1.11
CA MET A 167 -13.04 -14.31 2.33
C MET A 167 -13.62 -14.90 3.62
N VAL A 168 -14.14 -16.13 3.59
CA VAL A 168 -14.55 -16.84 4.81
C VAL A 168 -13.31 -17.12 5.66
N ILE A 169 -13.39 -16.79 6.94
CA ILE A 169 -12.32 -16.95 7.92
C ILE A 169 -12.77 -18.00 8.94
N TRP A 170 -11.91 -18.98 9.20
CA TRP A 170 -12.06 -19.91 10.32
C TRP A 170 -10.85 -19.82 11.24
N ALA A 171 -11.09 -19.76 12.55
CA ALA A 171 -10.04 -19.64 13.54
C ALA A 171 -10.22 -20.65 14.68
N THR A 172 -9.14 -21.25 15.16
CA THR A 172 -9.17 -22.12 16.34
C THR A 172 -7.97 -21.86 17.24
N ALA A 173 -8.21 -21.78 18.54
CA ALA A 173 -7.17 -21.68 19.55
C ALA A 173 -6.61 -23.07 19.93
N GLN A 174 -5.29 -23.18 20.06
CA GLN A 174 -4.58 -24.43 20.37
C GLN A 174 -3.47 -24.19 21.41
N ALA A 175 -3.00 -25.28 22.03
CA ALA A 175 -2.00 -25.24 23.09
C ALA A 175 -0.53 -25.19 22.63
N GLY A 176 -0.29 -25.30 21.32
CA GLY A 176 1.05 -25.28 20.76
C GLY A 176 1.04 -25.24 19.24
N GLU A 177 2.23 -25.25 18.65
CA GLU A 177 2.44 -25.02 17.21
C GLU A 177 2.89 -26.26 16.43
N THR A 178 2.81 -27.45 17.02
CA THR A 178 3.27 -28.69 16.35
C THR A 178 2.40 -29.06 15.14
N ALA A 179 2.92 -29.89 14.23
CA ALA A 179 2.16 -30.38 13.07
C ALA A 179 0.81 -31.04 13.45
N ARG A 180 0.74 -31.66 14.64
CA ARG A 180 -0.52 -32.19 15.18
C ARG A 180 -1.58 -31.11 15.41
N HIS A 181 -1.19 -29.96 15.91
CA HIS A 181 -2.10 -28.82 16.13
C HIS A 181 -2.55 -28.22 14.79
N VAL A 182 -1.64 -28.14 13.82
CA VAL A 182 -1.96 -27.74 12.44
C VAL A 182 -3.04 -28.65 11.84
N MET A 183 -2.82 -29.97 11.87
CA MET A 183 -3.77 -30.95 11.32
C MET A 183 -5.12 -30.88 12.04
N LYS A 184 -5.13 -30.72 13.37
CA LYS A 184 -6.37 -30.54 14.14
C LYS A 184 -7.16 -29.31 13.70
N HIS A 185 -6.48 -28.19 13.44
CA HIS A 185 -7.12 -27.00 12.89
C HIS A 185 -7.71 -27.27 11.50
N LEU A 186 -6.94 -27.89 10.60
CA LEU A 186 -7.40 -28.17 9.24
C LEU A 186 -8.56 -29.17 9.17
N TYR A 187 -8.61 -30.18 10.05
CA TYR A 187 -9.79 -31.04 10.15
C TYR A 187 -11.06 -30.25 10.47
N ASN A 188 -10.98 -29.27 11.39
CA ASN A 188 -12.12 -28.39 11.66
C ASN A 188 -12.46 -27.52 10.45
N CYS A 189 -11.46 -26.96 9.76
CA CYS A 189 -11.68 -26.20 8.53
C CYS A 189 -12.37 -27.04 7.45
N PHE A 190 -11.95 -28.29 7.25
CA PHE A 190 -12.52 -29.18 6.25
C PHE A 190 -13.97 -29.55 6.57
N ALA A 191 -14.28 -29.77 7.85
CA ALA A 191 -15.64 -30.05 8.29
C ALA A 191 -16.60 -28.86 8.09
N VAL A 192 -16.11 -27.63 8.29
CA VAL A 192 -16.95 -26.41 8.26
C VAL A 192 -17.03 -25.78 6.87
N MET A 193 -15.90 -25.67 6.18
CA MET A 193 -15.80 -24.95 4.90
C MET A 193 -15.74 -25.90 3.70
N GLY A 194 -15.39 -27.17 3.90
CA GLY A 194 -15.07 -28.12 2.83
C GLY A 194 -13.56 -28.23 2.57
N VAL A 195 -13.16 -29.09 1.62
CA VAL A 195 -11.74 -29.34 1.32
C VAL A 195 -11.27 -28.44 0.18
N THR A 196 -10.14 -27.76 0.38
CA THR A 196 -9.54 -26.87 -0.62
C THR A 196 -8.60 -27.60 -1.56
N LEU A 197 -8.40 -27.09 -2.78
CA LEU A 197 -7.40 -27.63 -3.71
C LEU A 197 -5.97 -27.29 -3.30
N SER A 198 -5.75 -26.13 -2.67
CA SER A 198 -4.41 -25.71 -2.26
C SER A 198 -4.41 -24.88 -0.99
N ILE A 199 -3.38 -25.07 -0.17
CA ILE A 199 -3.13 -24.28 1.04
C ILE A 199 -1.77 -23.63 0.92
N LYS A 200 -1.72 -22.31 1.14
CA LYS A 200 -0.48 -21.55 1.24
C LYS A 200 -0.17 -21.20 2.69
N THR A 201 1.05 -21.53 3.13
CA THR A 201 1.58 -21.21 4.48
C THR A 201 2.94 -20.52 4.39
N ASP A 202 3.46 -20.07 5.52
CA ASP A 202 4.87 -19.70 5.64
C ASP A 202 5.78 -20.95 5.70
N ASN A 203 7.06 -20.75 5.98
CA ASN A 203 8.08 -21.80 6.10
C ASN A 203 8.29 -22.28 7.55
N ALA A 204 7.34 -22.09 8.46
CA ALA A 204 7.49 -22.56 9.84
C ALA A 204 7.68 -24.09 9.89
N THR A 205 8.43 -24.55 10.91
CA THR A 205 8.87 -25.96 11.05
C THR A 205 7.71 -26.96 11.02
N ALA A 206 6.54 -26.58 11.52
CA ALA A 206 5.34 -27.40 11.50
C ALA A 206 4.84 -27.69 10.07
N TYR A 207 4.90 -26.70 9.17
CA TYR A 207 4.40 -26.80 7.80
C TYR A 207 5.38 -27.49 6.85
N VAL A 208 6.68 -27.45 7.15
CA VAL A 208 7.69 -28.18 6.37
C VAL A 208 7.92 -29.61 6.87
N SER A 209 7.19 -30.04 7.90
CA SER A 209 7.33 -31.39 8.47
C SER A 209 6.84 -32.48 7.52
N ARG A 210 7.50 -33.65 7.53
CA ARG A 210 7.06 -34.84 6.76
C ARG A 210 5.63 -35.25 7.09
N THR A 211 5.26 -35.14 8.36
CA THR A 211 3.91 -35.46 8.84
C THR A 211 2.86 -34.58 8.18
N PHE A 212 3.12 -33.28 8.06
CA PHE A 212 2.18 -32.35 7.41
C PHE A 212 2.12 -32.56 5.90
N GLN A 213 3.26 -32.79 5.25
CA GLN A 213 3.30 -33.10 3.82
C GLN A 213 2.48 -34.35 3.50
N HIS A 214 2.63 -35.42 4.29
CA HIS A 214 1.85 -36.65 4.15
C HIS A 214 0.35 -36.41 4.37
N PHE A 215 -0.02 -35.59 5.36
CA PHE A 215 -1.41 -35.21 5.59
C PHE A 215 -2.03 -34.48 4.39
N CYS A 216 -1.31 -33.52 3.79
CA CYS A 216 -1.77 -32.80 2.61
C CYS A 216 -1.96 -33.75 1.42
N GLN A 217 -1.03 -34.68 1.20
CA GLN A 217 -1.13 -35.71 0.16
C GLN A 217 -2.38 -36.59 0.34
N LEU A 218 -2.61 -37.11 1.55
CA LEU A 218 -3.79 -37.92 1.85
C LEU A 218 -5.10 -37.16 1.67
N SER A 219 -5.09 -35.86 1.95
CA SER A 219 -6.27 -35.00 1.81
C SER A 219 -6.49 -34.51 0.37
N GLY A 220 -5.60 -34.84 -0.57
CA GLY A 220 -5.64 -34.34 -1.95
C GLY A 220 -5.37 -32.83 -2.07
N VAL A 221 -4.68 -32.24 -1.09
CA VAL A 221 -4.43 -30.80 -0.98
C VAL A 221 -3.01 -30.48 -1.44
N THR A 222 -2.86 -29.54 -2.36
CA THR A 222 -1.54 -29.04 -2.76
C THR A 222 -1.03 -28.03 -1.74
N HIS A 223 0.06 -28.34 -1.06
CA HIS A 223 0.73 -27.41 -0.14
C HIS A 223 1.73 -26.53 -0.89
N ILE A 224 1.63 -25.22 -0.67
CA ILE A 224 2.51 -24.21 -1.27
C ILE A 224 3.13 -23.41 -0.13
N THR A 225 4.46 -23.30 -0.10
CA THR A 225 5.13 -22.42 0.85
C THR A 225 5.41 -21.04 0.25
N GLY A 226 5.43 -20.01 1.10
CA GLY A 226 5.85 -18.66 0.70
C GLY A 226 7.35 -18.58 0.38
N ILE A 227 7.74 -17.57 -0.41
CA ILE A 227 9.14 -17.19 -0.58
C ILE A 227 9.65 -16.68 0.78
N PRO A 228 10.78 -17.19 1.31
CA PRO A 228 11.34 -16.70 2.55
C PRO A 228 11.48 -15.16 2.54
N GLN A 229 11.00 -14.49 3.59
CA GLN A 229 11.11 -13.04 3.80
C GLN A 229 10.39 -12.14 2.77
N SER A 230 9.47 -12.68 1.97
CA SER A 230 8.65 -11.88 1.05
C SER A 230 7.22 -11.68 1.59
N PRO A 231 6.89 -10.50 2.16
CA PRO A 231 5.57 -10.22 2.74
C PRO A 231 4.43 -10.15 1.70
N THR A 232 4.79 -10.06 0.42
CA THR A 232 3.84 -9.76 -0.67
C THR A 232 2.85 -10.90 -0.98
N GLY A 233 3.05 -12.09 -0.40
CA GLY A 233 2.24 -13.28 -0.67
C GLY A 233 1.23 -13.70 0.41
N GLN A 234 1.13 -13.00 1.55
CA GLN A 234 0.30 -13.39 2.70
C GLN A 234 -0.64 -12.27 3.21
N ALA A 235 -0.77 -11.17 2.46
CA ALA A 235 -1.56 -10.01 2.88
C ALA A 235 -3.04 -10.32 3.23
N THR A 236 -3.64 -11.40 2.69
CA THR A 236 -5.04 -11.75 3.02
C THR A 236 -5.14 -12.31 4.44
N VAL A 237 -4.23 -13.19 4.85
CA VAL A 237 -4.25 -13.74 6.22
C VAL A 237 -3.81 -12.70 7.26
N GLU A 238 -2.87 -11.81 6.90
CA GLU A 238 -2.51 -10.67 7.76
C GLU A 238 -3.69 -9.72 8.02
N ARG A 239 -4.52 -9.43 7.00
CA ARG A 239 -5.75 -8.65 7.19
C ARG A 239 -6.78 -9.38 8.05
N ALA A 240 -6.88 -10.69 7.91
CA ALA A 240 -7.72 -11.51 8.78
C ALA A 240 -7.25 -11.44 10.24
N HIS A 241 -5.93 -11.44 10.49
CA HIS A 241 -5.36 -11.25 11.83
C HIS A 241 -5.81 -9.93 12.45
N GLN A 242 -5.67 -8.82 11.71
CA GLN A 242 -6.09 -7.51 12.19
C GLN A 242 -7.59 -7.46 12.48
N THR A 243 -8.40 -8.11 11.64
CA THR A 243 -9.86 -8.17 11.82
C THR A 243 -10.22 -8.96 13.08
N LEU A 244 -9.62 -10.14 13.28
CA LEU A 244 -9.86 -10.97 14.45
C LEU A 244 -9.46 -10.25 15.75
N LYS A 245 -8.27 -9.66 15.80
CA LYS A 245 -7.81 -8.91 16.98
C LYS A 245 -8.75 -7.75 17.32
N LYS A 246 -9.24 -7.02 16.32
CA LYS A 246 -10.22 -5.94 16.53
C LYS A 246 -11.56 -6.44 17.07
N GLN A 247 -12.03 -7.62 16.66
CA GLN A 247 -13.27 -8.18 17.18
C GLN A 247 -13.10 -8.69 18.61
N LEU A 248 -11.97 -9.32 18.94
CA LEU A 248 -11.67 -9.78 20.29
C LEU A 248 -11.56 -8.63 21.30
N LEU A 249 -11.06 -7.46 20.88
CA LEU A 249 -11.01 -6.26 21.73
C LEU A 249 -12.38 -5.61 22.02
N LYS A 250 -13.43 -6.00 21.29
CA LYS A 250 -14.79 -5.49 21.47
C LYS A 250 -15.65 -6.34 22.41
N GLN A 251 -15.16 -7.51 22.81
CA GLN A 251 -15.82 -8.43 23.74
C GLN A 251 -15.33 -8.19 25.16
#